data_AF-A0A655EJ24-F1
#
_entry.id   AF-A0A655EJ24-F1
#
_cell.length_a   1.000
_cell.length_b   1.000
_cell.length_c   1.000
_cell.angle_alpha   90.00
_cell.angle_beta   90.00
_cell.angle_gamma   90.00
#
_symmetry.space_group_name_H-M   'P 1'
#
loop_
_entity.id
_entity.type
_entity.pdbx_description
1 polymer ?
#
loop_
_entity_poly.entity_id
_entity_poly.type
_entity_poly.pdbx_seq_one_letter_code
_entity_poly.pdbx_strand_id
1 'polypeptide(L)'
;MFNIGSNLAGFFHDQATGMSMFNLGLGNIGQFNVGFSNVGDSNAGLANIGSFNLGSGNLGSFNVFGGNQGSYNIGPANLGNYNIGLGNLGSYNFGFGNAGDFNLGFANTGNNNIGQLR
;
A
#
# COMPACT_ATOMS: atom_id res chain seq x y z
N MET A 1 -35.44 0.17 -31.15
CA MET A 1 -34.15 0.91 -31.12
C MET A 1 -33.26 0.21 -30.11
N PHE A 2 -32.16 -0.40 -30.56
CA PHE A 2 -31.19 -1.03 -29.65
C PHE A 2 -30.41 0.07 -28.91
N ASN A 3 -30.50 0.08 -27.58
CA ASN A 3 -29.75 1.02 -26.74
C ASN A 3 -28.30 0.55 -26.64
N ILE A 4 -27.40 1.20 -27.38
CA ILE A 4 -25.97 0.86 -27.43
C ILE A 4 -25.28 1.29 -26.11
N GLY A 5 -25.77 2.33 -25.45
CA GLY A 5 -25.16 2.91 -24.25
C GLY A 5 -25.32 2.05 -22.98
N SER A 6 -26.48 1.40 -22.79
CA SER A 6 -26.72 0.50 -21.65
C SER A 6 -25.93 -0.81 -21.75
N ASN A 7 -25.62 -1.27 -22.96
CA ASN A 7 -24.80 -2.48 -23.18
C ASN A 7 -23.31 -2.22 -22.90
N LEU A 8 -22.82 -1.01 -23.19
CA LEU A 8 -21.43 -0.63 -22.90
C LEU A 8 -21.18 -0.41 -21.40
N ALA A 9 -22.16 0.19 -20.70
CA ALA A 9 -22.09 0.41 -19.26
C ALA A 9 -22.14 -0.90 -18.44
N GLY A 10 -22.81 -1.96 -18.93
CA GLY A 10 -22.76 -3.31 -18.34
C GLY A 10 -21.58 -4.17 -18.82
N PHE A 11 -20.86 -3.75 -19.86
CA PHE A 11 -19.63 -4.43 -20.31
C PHE A 11 -18.42 -4.06 -19.44
N PHE A 12 -18.39 -2.83 -18.93
CA PHE A 12 -17.40 -2.34 -17.98
C PHE A 12 -18.03 -2.13 -16.61
N HIS A 13 -18.84 -3.03 -16.06
CA HIS A 13 -19.25 -3.04 -14.64
C HIS A 13 -19.73 -4.46 -14.30
N ASP A 14 -19.24 -5.04 -13.20
CA ASP A 14 -19.89 -6.11 -12.47
C ASP A 14 -21.21 -5.54 -11.92
N GLN A 15 -22.33 -6.24 -12.11
CA GLN A 15 -23.66 -5.77 -11.73
C GLN A 15 -24.18 -6.43 -10.43
N ALA A 16 -23.43 -7.39 -9.88
CA ALA A 16 -23.71 -8.06 -8.62
C ALA A 16 -22.86 -7.52 -7.46
N THR A 17 -21.59 -7.15 -7.72
CA THR A 17 -20.77 -6.33 -6.81
C THR A 17 -20.73 -4.84 -7.20
N GLY A 18 -21.19 -4.49 -8.40
CA GLY A 18 -21.14 -3.11 -8.93
C GLY A 18 -19.83 -2.73 -9.61
N MET A 19 -18.83 -3.61 -9.67
CA MET A 19 -17.44 -3.25 -9.93
C MET A 19 -17.08 -3.25 -11.43
N SER A 20 -16.82 -2.08 -12.03
CA SER A 20 -15.91 -1.92 -13.19
C SER A 20 -14.51 -1.73 -12.66
N MET A 21 -13.58 -2.56 -13.07
CA MET A 21 -12.54 -3.03 -12.15
C MET A 21 -11.14 -2.90 -12.73
N PHE A 22 -10.92 -2.05 -13.72
CA PHE A 22 -9.83 -2.27 -14.67
C PHE A 22 -8.47 -2.46 -13.97
N ASN A 23 -8.01 -3.71 -13.99
CA ASN A 23 -6.68 -4.05 -13.58
C ASN A 23 -5.81 -4.09 -14.83
N LEU A 24 -4.67 -3.40 -14.81
CA LEU A 24 -3.68 -3.47 -15.87
C LEU A 24 -2.56 -4.42 -15.44
N GLY A 25 -2.55 -5.63 -15.99
CA GLY A 25 -1.55 -6.67 -15.71
C GLY A 25 -2.17 -7.94 -15.13
N LEU A 26 -1.34 -8.93 -14.76
CA LEU A 26 -1.82 -10.31 -14.52
C LEU A 26 -2.02 -10.62 -13.03
N GLY A 27 -3.04 -11.42 -12.73
CA GLY A 27 -3.26 -11.99 -11.40
C GLY A 27 -3.79 -11.01 -10.35
N ASN A 28 -4.27 -9.83 -10.77
CA ASN A 28 -4.84 -8.86 -9.84
C ASN A 28 -6.30 -9.24 -9.47
N ILE A 29 -6.64 -9.11 -8.19
CA ILE A 29 -7.98 -9.34 -7.62
C ILE A 29 -8.44 -8.03 -6.98
N GLY A 30 -9.65 -7.56 -7.33
CA GLY A 30 -10.17 -6.23 -6.95
C GLY A 30 -10.16 -5.25 -8.13
N GLN A 31 -10.16 -3.95 -7.88
CA GLN A 31 -10.26 -2.90 -8.90
C GLN A 31 -9.01 -2.03 -8.99
N PHE A 32 -8.78 -1.46 -10.17
CA PHE A 32 -7.81 -0.37 -10.39
C PHE A 32 -6.36 -0.73 -10.05
N ASN A 33 -6.02 -2.01 -10.04
CA ASN A 33 -4.65 -2.44 -9.81
C ASN A 33 -3.82 -2.37 -11.08
N VAL A 34 -2.59 -1.87 -10.99
CA VAL A 34 -1.61 -1.88 -12.07
C VAL A 34 -0.43 -2.75 -11.66
N GLY A 35 0.00 -3.68 -12.51
CA GLY A 35 1.08 -4.62 -12.25
C GLY A 35 0.58 -6.05 -12.02
N PHE A 36 1.19 -6.77 -11.07
CA PHE A 36 1.02 -8.21 -10.97
C PHE A 36 0.66 -8.68 -9.57
N SER A 37 -0.29 -9.62 -9.50
CA SER A 37 -0.65 -10.35 -8.29
C SER A 37 -1.09 -9.49 -7.10
N ASN A 38 -1.67 -8.31 -7.35
CA ASN A 38 -2.21 -7.47 -6.28
C ASN A 38 -3.60 -7.95 -5.84
N VAL A 39 -3.91 -7.88 -4.55
CA VAL A 39 -5.21 -8.25 -3.97
C VAL A 39 -5.77 -7.06 -3.20
N GLY A 40 -6.98 -6.62 -3.55
CA GLY A 40 -7.61 -5.41 -3.06
C GLY A 40 -7.64 -4.34 -4.15
N ASP A 41 -7.66 -3.06 -3.78
CA ASP A 41 -8.01 -1.99 -4.72
C ASP A 41 -6.93 -0.91 -4.88
N SER A 42 -6.76 -0.42 -6.10
CA SER A 42 -5.90 0.73 -6.41
C SER A 42 -4.42 0.53 -6.04
N ASN A 43 -3.89 -0.68 -6.18
CA ASN A 43 -2.47 -0.94 -5.96
C ASN A 43 -1.68 -0.82 -7.27
N ALA A 44 -0.48 -0.26 -7.22
CA ALA A 44 0.44 -0.19 -8.35
C ALA A 44 1.75 -0.91 -8.01
N GLY A 45 2.03 -2.03 -8.68
CA GLY A 45 3.27 -2.79 -8.57
C GLY A 45 3.01 -4.29 -8.39
N LEU A 46 3.72 -4.92 -7.43
CA LEU A 46 3.81 -6.39 -7.35
C LEU A 46 3.34 -6.91 -5.99
N ALA A 47 2.43 -7.88 -5.99
CA ALA A 47 2.08 -8.66 -4.81
C ALA A 47 1.69 -7.82 -3.58
N ASN A 48 0.97 -6.72 -3.78
CA ASN A 48 0.42 -5.95 -2.68
C ASN A 48 -0.93 -6.53 -2.24
N ILE A 49 -1.19 -6.54 -0.93
CA ILE A 49 -2.46 -6.96 -0.34
C ILE A 49 -3.05 -5.79 0.46
N GLY A 50 -4.26 -5.37 0.12
CA GLY A 50 -4.93 -4.19 0.69
C GLY A 50 -5.14 -3.13 -0.38
N SER A 51 -5.05 -1.84 -0.04
CA SER A 51 -5.43 -0.77 -0.96
C SER A 51 -4.44 0.39 -1.04
N PHE A 52 -4.34 1.04 -2.20
CA PHE A 52 -3.53 2.24 -2.40
C PHE A 52 -2.03 2.05 -2.11
N ASN A 53 -1.47 0.86 -2.35
CA ASN A 53 -0.03 0.64 -2.22
C ASN A 53 0.68 0.91 -3.54
N LEU A 54 1.86 1.54 -3.47
CA LEU A 54 2.76 1.77 -4.59
C LEU A 54 4.09 1.05 -4.34
N GLY A 55 4.40 0.06 -5.18
CA GLY A 55 5.61 -0.75 -5.15
C GLY A 55 5.30 -2.22 -4.88
N SER A 56 6.03 -2.90 -3.98
CA SER A 56 6.00 -4.37 -3.92
C SER A 56 5.87 -4.98 -2.53
N GLY A 57 5.03 -6.00 -2.40
CA GLY A 57 4.97 -6.83 -1.19
C GLY A 57 4.48 -6.08 0.04
N ASN A 58 3.61 -5.08 -0.13
CA ASN A 58 3.00 -4.37 0.98
C ASN A 58 1.73 -5.09 1.45
N LEU A 59 1.52 -5.16 2.77
CA LEU A 59 0.31 -5.66 3.41
C LEU A 59 -0.35 -4.53 4.22
N GLY A 60 -1.54 -4.11 3.81
CA GLY A 60 -2.26 -2.98 4.40
C GLY A 60 -2.50 -1.88 3.36
N SER A 61 -2.46 -0.61 3.75
CA SER A 61 -2.89 0.48 2.86
C SER A 61 -1.99 1.70 2.85
N PHE A 62 -1.95 2.40 1.72
CA PHE A 62 -1.19 3.66 1.58
C PHE A 62 0.31 3.53 1.82
N ASN A 63 0.92 2.39 1.48
CA ASN A 63 2.36 2.20 1.58
C ASN A 63 3.06 2.54 0.26
N VAL A 64 4.23 3.16 0.34
CA VAL A 64 5.07 3.48 -0.82
C VAL A 64 6.40 2.75 -0.67
N PHE A 65 6.93 2.24 -1.78
CA PHE A 65 8.04 1.28 -1.88
C PHE A 65 7.60 -0.14 -1.55
N GLY A 66 8.17 -0.84 -0.57
CA GLY A 66 7.89 -2.27 -0.46
C GLY A 66 8.23 -2.94 0.85
N GLY A 67 7.65 -4.13 1.03
CA GLY A 67 7.84 -4.94 2.24
C GLY A 67 7.26 -4.30 3.49
N ASN A 68 6.31 -3.37 3.37
CA ASN A 68 5.67 -2.76 4.53
C ASN A 68 4.49 -3.60 5.00
N GLN A 69 4.27 -3.66 6.31
CA GLN A 69 3.08 -4.23 6.91
C GLN A 69 2.44 -3.20 7.84
N GLY A 70 1.20 -2.81 7.54
CA GLY A 70 0.48 -1.72 8.19
C GLY A 70 0.11 -0.64 7.17
N SER A 71 -0.04 0.60 7.62
CA SER A 71 -0.56 1.68 6.78
C SER A 71 0.26 2.97 6.82
N TYR A 72 0.21 3.73 5.73
CA TYR A 72 0.84 5.06 5.63
C TYR A 72 2.36 5.04 5.82
N ASN A 73 3.05 3.99 5.38
CA ASN A 73 4.51 3.94 5.44
C ASN A 73 5.13 4.44 4.13
N ILE A 74 6.16 5.27 4.24
CA ILE A 74 6.96 5.75 3.10
C ILE A 74 8.39 5.23 3.27
N GLY A 75 8.76 4.30 2.40
CA GLY A 75 10.07 3.64 2.41
C GLY A 75 9.91 2.13 2.66
N PRO A 76 10.99 1.36 2.62
CA PRO A 76 10.89 -0.09 2.63
C PRO A 76 10.92 -0.71 4.04
N ALA A 77 10.34 -1.90 4.15
CA ALA A 77 10.47 -2.80 5.30
C ALA A 77 9.97 -2.24 6.64
N ASN A 78 8.98 -1.36 6.65
CA ASN A 78 8.38 -0.85 7.89
C ASN A 78 7.25 -1.76 8.37
N LEU A 79 7.24 -2.09 9.67
CA LEU A 79 6.17 -2.83 10.34
C LEU A 79 5.49 -1.92 11.36
N GLY A 80 4.23 -1.58 11.10
CA GLY A 80 3.43 -0.63 11.86
C GLY A 80 2.89 0.48 10.96
N ASN A 81 2.58 1.64 11.52
CA ASN A 81 1.90 2.71 10.78
C ASN A 81 2.66 4.03 10.80
N TYR A 82 2.47 4.85 9.76
CA TYR A 82 3.00 6.22 9.71
C TYR A 82 4.52 6.33 9.85
N ASN A 83 5.28 5.33 9.38
CA ASN A 83 6.73 5.39 9.38
C ASN A 83 7.26 6.01 8.09
N ILE A 84 8.29 6.84 8.20
CA ILE A 84 9.03 7.40 7.06
C ILE A 84 10.49 6.97 7.19
N GLY A 85 10.98 6.24 6.20
CA GLY A 85 12.33 5.70 6.14
C GLY A 85 12.33 4.18 6.01
N LEU A 86 13.35 3.51 6.58
CA LEU A 86 13.62 2.10 6.31
C LEU A 86 13.66 1.27 7.58
N GLY A 87 12.96 0.13 7.56
CA GLY A 87 13.12 -0.89 8.60
C GLY A 87 12.64 -0.47 9.98
N ASN A 88 11.64 0.41 10.08
CA ASN A 88 11.10 0.81 11.39
C ASN A 88 10.04 -0.19 11.88
N LEU A 89 10.10 -0.52 13.16
CA LEU A 89 9.13 -1.34 13.88
C LEU A 89 8.38 -0.47 14.89
N GLY A 90 7.06 -0.44 14.80
CA GLY A 90 6.20 0.46 15.57
C GLY A 90 5.63 1.56 14.69
N SER A 91 5.19 2.66 15.27
CA SER A 91 4.47 3.72 14.55
C SER A 91 5.09 5.10 14.74
N TYR A 92 4.86 5.98 13.76
CA TYR A 92 5.30 7.37 13.80
C TYR A 92 6.82 7.55 13.90
N ASN A 93 7.60 6.62 13.35
CA ASN A 93 9.05 6.76 13.32
C ASN A 93 9.52 7.46 12.03
N PHE A 94 10.49 8.35 12.16
CA PHE A 94 11.18 8.98 11.05
C PHE A 94 12.67 8.61 11.09
N GLY A 95 13.15 7.87 10.10
CA GLY A 95 14.54 7.46 9.98
C GLY A 95 14.69 5.96 9.75
N PHE A 96 15.72 5.36 10.35
CA PHE A 96 16.18 4.02 9.96
C PHE A 96 16.30 3.09 11.16
N GLY A 97 15.68 1.92 11.08
CA GLY A 97 15.88 0.85 12.06
C GLY A 97 15.38 1.19 13.47
N ASN A 98 14.39 2.06 13.63
CA ASN A 98 13.84 2.38 14.95
C ASN A 98 12.87 1.29 15.41
N ALA A 99 12.87 0.98 16.71
CA ALA A 99 11.95 0.03 17.34
C ALA A 99 11.20 0.68 18.51
N GLY A 100 9.88 0.80 18.38
CA GLY A 100 9.01 1.55 19.28
C GLY A 100 8.29 2.67 18.52
N ASP A 101 7.73 3.64 19.23
CA ASP A 101 6.88 4.68 18.65
C ASP A 101 7.48 6.08 18.79
N PHE A 102 7.19 6.95 17.83
CA PHE A 102 7.56 8.38 17.87
C PHE A 102 9.08 8.63 17.94
N ASN A 103 9.89 7.80 17.27
CA ASN A 103 11.33 8.01 17.22
C ASN A 103 11.76 8.80 15.98
N LEU A 104 12.75 9.67 16.14
CA LEU A 104 13.42 10.38 15.06
C LEU A 104 14.90 9.97 15.05
N GLY A 105 15.44 9.53 13.91
CA GLY A 105 16.86 9.20 13.74
C GLY A 105 17.12 7.72 13.44
N PHE A 106 18.23 7.20 13.96
CA PHE A 106 18.77 5.88 13.60
C PHE A 106 18.84 4.95 14.81
N ALA A 107 18.36 3.72 14.65
CA ALA A 107 18.53 2.62 15.60
C ALA A 107 18.05 2.93 17.03
N ASN A 108 17.03 3.79 17.18
CA ASN A 108 16.45 4.05 18.50
C ASN A 108 15.62 2.85 18.96
N THR A 109 15.63 2.56 20.26
CA THR A 109 14.74 1.59 20.89
C THR A 109 13.95 2.27 22.01
N GLY A 110 12.66 1.94 22.12
CA GLY A 110 11.73 2.61 23.04
C GLY A 110 10.95 3.72 22.33
N ASN A 111 10.34 4.62 23.09
CA ASN A 111 9.42 5.61 22.53
C ASN A 111 9.91 7.03 22.76
N ASN A 112 9.60 7.94 21.83
CA ASN A 112 9.88 9.38 21.91
C ASN A 112 11.38 9.73 21.93
N ASN A 113 12.23 8.93 21.29
CA ASN A 113 13.65 9.24 21.20
C ASN A 113 13.96 10.14 20.01
N ILE A 114 14.92 11.04 20.18
CA ILE A 114 15.51 11.82 19.08
C ILE A 114 16.99 11.46 19.01
N GLY A 115 17.32 10.52 18.12
CA GLY A 115 18.67 10.16 17.73
C GLY A 115 19.24 11.19 16.75
N GLN A 116 20.55 11.42 16.83
CA GLN A 116 21.20 12.46 16.03
C GLN A 116 21.25 12.06 14.54
N LEU A 117 20.70 12.89 13.66
CA LEU A 117 21.01 12.88 12.23
C LEU A 117 22.43 13.45 12.07
N ARG A 118 23.44 12.60 11.94
CA ARG A 118 24.77 13.01 11.48
C ARG A 118 25.05 12.44 10.11
#